data_AF-A0A485LZX1-F1
#
_entry.id   AF-A0A485LZX1-F1
#
_cell.length_a   1.000
_cell.length_b   1.000
_cell.length_c   1.000
_cell.angle_alpha   90.00
_cell.angle_beta   90.00
_cell.angle_gamma   90.00
#
_symmetry.space_group_name_H-M   'P 1'
#
loop_
_entity.id
_entity.type
_entity.pdbx_description
1 polymer ?
#
loop_
_entity_poly.entity_id
_entity_poly.type
_entity_poly.pdbx_seq_one_letter_code
_entity_poly.pdbx_strand_id
1 'polypeptide(L)'
;MILFALPSGKIVFGEPAKGGKAQYFLTTRKDGRNNNILSANLCDDISRRYKTVTVLGQKQGGDAYGSGQDNLDQDWNTLISDEFNLEATVTDPTFPFNKPFVAMIEHDSQDLEKYARLLMNGMLFEGWHLEIKTFGHSQNGKVYQVNEVYHVQDEVLGINQDLLCYSRTFEKSKQGVFTTLKLSKLGLLPS
;
A
#
# COMPACT_ATOMS: atom_id res chain seq x y z
N MET A 1 4.28 5.71 4.96
CA MET A 1 3.92 7.10 5.30
C MET A 1 3.29 7.66 4.05
N ILE A 2 2.20 8.42 4.15
CA ILE A 2 1.57 9.06 2.99
C ILE A 2 1.85 10.57 2.98
N LEU A 3 2.08 11.08 1.78
CA LEU A 3 2.23 12.50 1.48
C LEU A 3 1.03 12.93 0.64
N PHE A 4 0.26 13.88 1.14
CA PHE A 4 -0.85 14.45 0.37
C PHE A 4 -1.08 15.92 0.70
N ALA A 5 -1.74 16.64 -0.21
CA ALA A 5 -2.09 18.04 -0.02
C ALA A 5 -3.59 18.18 0.30
N LEU A 6 -3.91 19.00 1.30
CA LEU A 6 -5.27 19.41 1.60
C LEU A 6 -5.77 20.45 0.59
N PRO A 7 -7.10 20.67 0.48
CA PRO A 7 -7.65 21.74 -0.37
C PRO A 7 -7.12 23.14 -0.05
N SER A 8 -6.64 23.37 1.18
CA SER A 8 -6.01 24.62 1.61
C SER A 8 -4.58 24.82 1.11
N GLY A 9 -3.99 23.82 0.42
CA GLY A 9 -2.60 23.83 0.00
C GLY A 9 -1.60 23.34 1.07
N LYS A 10 -2.08 22.99 2.27
CA LYS A 10 -1.23 22.42 3.31
C LYS A 10 -0.77 21.01 2.91
N ILE A 11 0.54 20.80 2.94
CA ILE A 11 1.16 19.49 2.78
C ILE A 11 1.05 18.73 4.10
N VAL A 12 0.58 17.49 4.04
CA VAL A 12 0.40 16.60 5.18
C VAL A 12 1.29 15.38 4.99
N PHE A 13 2.12 15.13 5.99
CA PHE A 13 2.82 13.86 6.20
C PHE A 13 2.04 13.12 7.28
N GLY A 14 1.53 11.93 6.97
CA GLY A 14 0.70 11.22 7.91
C GLY A 14 0.56 9.74 7.62
N GLU A 15 -0.24 9.08 8.44
CA GLU A 15 -0.62 7.70 8.23
C GLU A 15 -1.95 7.63 7.44
N PRO A 16 -2.12 6.58 6.61
CA PRO A 16 -3.42 6.20 6.10
C PRO A 16 -4.43 6.04 7.23
N ALA A 17 -5.69 6.41 7.02
CA ALA A 17 -6.74 6.13 7.99
C ALA A 17 -6.82 4.60 8.22
N LYS A 18 -6.55 4.17 9.46
CA LYS A 18 -6.51 2.75 9.86
C LYS A 18 -7.91 2.16 10.12
N GLY A 19 -8.96 2.94 9.90
CA GLY A 19 -10.35 2.59 10.16
C GLY A 19 -11.15 3.79 10.66
N GLY A 20 -12.39 3.55 11.08
CA GLY A 20 -13.31 4.57 11.54
C GLY A 20 -14.66 4.47 10.86
N LYS A 21 -15.61 5.30 11.30
CA LYS A 21 -16.94 5.33 10.69
C LYS A 21 -16.84 5.82 9.25
N ALA A 22 -17.38 5.03 8.31
CA ALA A 22 -17.50 5.44 6.91
C ALA A 22 -18.19 6.80 6.80
N GLN A 23 -17.52 7.73 6.11
CA GLN A 23 -18.05 9.07 5.85
C GLN A 23 -18.96 9.08 4.63
N TYR A 24 -18.76 8.11 3.75
CA TYR A 24 -19.42 7.99 2.46
C TYR A 24 -19.91 6.56 2.24
N PHE A 25 -21.03 6.42 1.54
CA PHE A 25 -21.67 5.14 1.23
C PHE A 25 -21.80 5.01 -0.29
N LEU A 26 -21.12 4.04 -0.88
CA LEU A 26 -21.17 3.75 -2.31
C LEU A 26 -21.95 2.46 -2.49
N THR A 27 -23.00 2.50 -3.30
CA THR A 27 -23.95 1.40 -3.39
C THR A 27 -24.30 1.08 -4.85
N THR A 28 -24.20 -0.20 -5.17
CA THR A 28 -24.73 -0.85 -6.37
C THR A 28 -25.53 -2.08 -5.94
N ARG A 29 -26.82 -2.07 -6.19
CA ARG A 29 -27.75 -3.19 -5.99
C ARG A 29 -28.31 -3.65 -7.32
N LYS A 30 -28.59 -4.95 -7.43
CA LYS A 30 -29.18 -5.56 -8.64
C LYS A 30 -30.62 -5.13 -8.87
N ASP A 31 -31.33 -4.70 -7.81
CA ASP A 31 -32.69 -4.16 -7.89
C ASP A 31 -32.74 -2.71 -8.44
N GLY A 32 -31.58 -2.06 -8.60
CA GLY A 32 -31.45 -0.70 -9.11
C GLY A 32 -31.82 0.41 -8.11
N ARG A 33 -32.21 0.08 -6.87
CA ARG A 33 -32.68 1.06 -5.90
C ARG A 33 -31.52 1.65 -5.10
N ASN A 34 -31.51 2.98 -4.98
CA ASN A 34 -30.49 3.73 -4.23
C ASN A 34 -29.04 3.52 -4.73
N ASN A 35 -28.89 3.20 -6.02
CA ASN A 35 -27.57 3.10 -6.63
C ASN A 35 -26.99 4.51 -6.83
N ASN A 36 -25.73 4.69 -6.44
CA ASN A 36 -25.01 5.96 -6.64
C ASN A 36 -23.66 5.76 -7.36
N ILE A 37 -23.30 4.51 -7.62
CA ILE A 37 -22.20 4.11 -8.48
C ILE A 37 -22.71 4.05 -9.92
N LEU A 38 -21.98 4.70 -10.83
CA LEU A 38 -22.23 4.64 -12.28
C LEU A 38 -21.48 3.47 -12.92
N SER A 39 -20.23 3.27 -12.51
CA SER A 39 -19.40 2.16 -12.94
C SER A 39 -18.38 1.83 -11.86
N ALA A 40 -18.04 0.56 -11.75
CA ALA A 40 -16.98 0.08 -10.88
C ALA A 40 -16.05 -0.85 -11.67
N ASN A 41 -14.75 -0.73 -11.44
CA ASN A 41 -13.72 -1.57 -12.01
C ASN A 41 -12.81 -2.09 -10.90
N LEU A 42 -12.77 -3.41 -10.72
CA LEU A 42 -11.95 -4.07 -9.73
C LEU A 42 -10.69 -4.62 -10.40
N CYS A 43 -9.53 -4.19 -9.90
CA CYS A 43 -8.27 -4.88 -10.14
C CYS A 43 -8.07 -5.90 -9.02
N ASP A 44 -8.01 -7.19 -9.39
CA ASP A 44 -7.63 -8.29 -8.51
C ASP A 44 -6.59 -9.15 -9.25
N ASP A 45 -5.33 -8.75 -9.13
CA ASP A 45 -4.18 -9.36 -9.79
C ASP A 45 -3.22 -9.95 -8.76
N ILE A 46 -2.89 -11.23 -8.94
CA ILE A 46 -1.94 -11.97 -8.09
C ILE A 46 -0.54 -12.08 -8.72
N SER A 47 -0.32 -11.53 -9.92
CA SER A 47 0.94 -11.62 -10.67
C SER A 47 2.11 -11.05 -9.88
N ARG A 48 1.88 -9.99 -9.10
CA ARG A 48 2.87 -9.38 -8.21
C ARG A 48 2.65 -9.68 -6.73
N ARG A 49 1.77 -10.63 -6.41
CA ARG A 49 1.61 -11.13 -5.04
C ARG A 49 2.57 -12.29 -4.78
N TYR A 50 3.16 -12.31 -3.59
CA TYR A 50 4.17 -13.29 -3.18
C TYR A 50 3.85 -13.83 -1.80
N LYS A 51 4.32 -15.06 -1.52
CA LYS A 51 4.17 -15.67 -0.19
C LYS A 51 5.14 -15.07 0.81
N THR A 52 6.39 -14.93 0.37
CA THR A 52 7.49 -14.41 1.16
C THR A 52 8.18 -13.32 0.37
N VAL A 53 8.54 -12.25 1.05
CA VAL A 53 9.37 -11.15 0.53
C VAL A 53 10.61 -11.10 1.41
N THR A 54 11.75 -11.43 0.82
CA THR A 54 13.06 -11.41 1.45
C THR A 54 13.84 -10.21 0.92
N VAL A 55 14.37 -9.40 1.83
CA VAL A 55 15.22 -8.26 1.51
C VAL A 55 16.61 -8.56 2.02
N LEU A 56 17.58 -8.48 1.12
CA LEU A 56 19.00 -8.61 1.40
C LEU A 56 19.62 -7.21 1.41
N GLY A 57 20.36 -6.89 2.45
CA GLY A 57 21.10 -5.65 2.58
C GLY A 57 22.58 -5.94 2.79
N GLN A 58 23.44 -5.06 2.27
CA GLN A 58 24.86 -5.09 2.56
C GLN A 58 25.23 -3.84 3.36
N LYS A 59 25.75 -4.03 4.57
CA LYS A 59 26.29 -2.93 5.38
C LYS A 59 27.64 -2.51 4.80
N GLN A 60 27.85 -1.21 4.61
CA GLN A 60 29.18 -0.71 4.23
C GLN A 60 30.15 -0.98 5.39
N GLY A 61 31.21 -1.74 5.11
CA GLY A 61 32.31 -1.88 6.04
C GLY A 61 32.93 -0.52 6.28
N GLY A 62 32.97 -0.09 7.54
CA GLY A 62 33.91 0.97 7.92
C GLY A 62 35.30 0.52 7.50
N ASP A 63 36.07 1.41 6.87
CA ASP A 63 37.38 1.12 6.30
C ASP A 63 38.18 0.18 7.20
N ALA A 64 38.24 -1.10 6.83
CA ALA A 64 39.25 -2.02 7.34
C ALA A 64 40.58 -1.71 6.66
N TYR A 65 40.98 -0.43 6.64
CA TYR A 65 42.38 -0.05 6.53
C TYR A 65 42.98 -0.35 7.90
N GLY A 66 43.62 -1.50 8.00
CA GLY A 66 44.12 -2.05 9.25
C GLY A 66 44.88 -1.03 10.10
N SER A 67 44.29 -0.66 11.24
CA SER A 67 45.10 -0.46 12.43
C SER A 67 45.57 -1.86 12.86
N GLY A 68 46.68 -2.30 12.28
CA GLY A 68 47.30 -3.56 12.63
C GLY A 68 47.60 -3.57 14.12
N GLN A 69 46.84 -4.36 14.87
CA GLN A 69 47.32 -4.87 16.16
C GLN A 69 46.57 -6.15 16.55
N ASP A 70 47.32 -7.24 16.43
CA ASP A 70 47.31 -8.42 17.32
C ASP A 70 45.97 -9.03 17.73
N ASN A 71 45.30 -9.73 16.80
CA ASN A 71 44.51 -10.91 17.14
C ASN A 71 44.48 -11.88 15.94
N LEU A 72 45.60 -12.58 15.75
CA LEU A 72 45.84 -13.57 14.67
C LEU A 72 45.25 -14.96 14.99
N ASP A 73 44.06 -15.04 15.61
CA ASP A 73 43.36 -16.30 15.92
C ASP A 73 41.83 -16.21 15.69
N GLN A 74 41.37 -15.39 14.74
CA GLN A 74 39.95 -15.37 14.36
C GLN A 74 39.76 -15.89 12.94
N ASP A 75 38.94 -16.93 12.82
CA ASP A 75 38.50 -17.55 11.56
C ASP A 75 38.06 -16.46 10.55
N TRP A 76 38.85 -16.31 9.50
CA TRP A 76 38.64 -15.33 8.43
C TRP A 76 37.27 -15.47 7.74
N ASN A 77 36.66 -16.66 7.79
CA ASN A 77 35.32 -16.91 7.24
C ASN A 77 34.18 -16.37 8.14
N THR A 78 34.40 -16.22 9.44
CA THR A 78 33.37 -15.84 10.40
C THR A 78 33.22 -14.30 10.48
N LEU A 79 34.31 -13.56 10.24
CA LEU A 79 34.31 -12.09 10.27
C LEU A 79 33.76 -11.44 8.98
N ILE A 80 33.77 -12.13 7.84
CA ILE A 80 33.39 -11.56 6.53
C ILE A 80 31.92 -11.81 6.18
N SER A 81 31.25 -12.78 6.82
CA SER A 81 29.95 -13.29 6.36
C SER A 81 28.74 -12.81 7.19
N ASP A 82 28.88 -12.68 8.51
CA ASP A 82 27.72 -12.47 9.42
C ASP A 82 27.40 -11.00 9.76
N GLU A 83 28.36 -10.08 9.70
CA GLU A 83 28.12 -8.65 10.03
C GLU A 83 27.84 -7.75 8.81
N PHE A 84 28.07 -8.27 7.60
CA PHE A 84 27.94 -7.52 6.35
C PHE A 84 26.64 -7.81 5.60
N ASN A 85 26.14 -9.05 5.68
CA ASN A 85 24.92 -9.46 4.98
C ASN A 85 23.75 -9.45 5.95
N LEU A 86 22.83 -8.49 5.78
CA LEU A 86 21.59 -8.41 6.54
C LEU A 86 20.47 -9.03 5.72
N GLU A 87 19.63 -9.85 6.35
CA GLU A 87 18.44 -10.42 5.73
C GLU A 87 17.20 -10.12 6.59
N ALA A 88 16.09 -9.77 5.94
CA ALA A 88 14.78 -9.80 6.57
C ALA A 88 13.74 -10.43 5.64
N THR A 89 12.92 -11.33 6.19
CA THR A 89 11.86 -12.02 5.44
C THR A 89 10.49 -11.76 6.06
N VAL A 90 9.54 -11.32 5.24
CA VAL A 90 8.14 -11.09 5.62
C VAL A 90 7.23 -12.07 4.87
N THR A 91 6.23 -12.64 5.55
CA THR A 91 5.33 -13.64 4.97
C THR A 91 3.88 -13.15 4.94
N ASP A 92 3.18 -13.34 3.82
CA ASP A 92 1.72 -13.19 3.73
C ASP A 92 1.03 -14.52 4.08
N PRO A 93 0.34 -14.62 5.24
CA PRO A 93 -0.32 -15.85 5.64
C PRO A 93 -1.48 -16.21 4.72
N THR A 94 -2.08 -15.23 4.03
CA THR A 94 -3.30 -15.39 3.23
C THR A 94 -3.05 -15.81 1.79
N PHE A 95 -1.80 -15.75 1.29
CA PHE A 95 -1.46 -16.24 -0.04
C PHE A 95 -1.25 -17.77 -0.01
N PRO A 96 -1.97 -18.56 -0.83
CA PRO A 96 -1.96 -20.02 -0.75
C PRO A 96 -0.77 -20.67 -1.48
N PHE A 97 -0.18 -19.99 -2.46
CA PHE A 97 0.89 -20.54 -3.28
C PHE A 97 2.26 -20.24 -2.68
N ASN A 98 3.20 -21.18 -2.78
CA ASN A 98 4.58 -20.94 -2.39
C ASN A 98 5.32 -20.19 -3.50
N LYS A 99 5.35 -18.85 -3.42
CA LYS A 99 5.96 -17.97 -4.42
C LYS A 99 6.86 -16.95 -3.72
N PRO A 100 8.17 -17.20 -3.58
CA PRO A 100 9.09 -16.27 -2.93
C PRO A 100 9.49 -15.11 -3.86
N PHE A 101 9.81 -13.97 -3.27
CA PHE A 101 10.42 -12.82 -3.93
C PHE A 101 11.64 -12.35 -3.13
N VAL A 102 12.73 -12.04 -3.82
CA VAL A 102 13.98 -11.57 -3.20
C VAL A 102 14.37 -10.24 -3.83
N ALA A 103 14.68 -9.24 -3.01
CA ALA A 103 15.20 -7.96 -3.43
C ALA A 103 16.50 -7.63 -2.68
N MET A 104 17.42 -6.95 -3.36
CA MET A 104 18.66 -6.46 -2.77
C MET A 104 18.58 -4.93 -2.60
N ILE A 105 19.05 -4.42 -1.47
CA ILE A 105 19.17 -2.98 -1.21
C ILE A 105 20.59 -2.65 -0.75
N GLU A 106 21.09 -1.50 -1.20
CA GLU A 106 22.26 -0.88 -0.58
C GLU A 106 21.83 -0.35 0.79
N HIS A 107 22.49 -0.82 1.85
CA HIS A 107 22.02 -0.61 3.21
C HIS A 107 23.04 0.17 4.04
N ASP A 108 22.64 1.36 4.50
CA ASP A 108 23.51 2.18 5.36
C ASP A 108 22.89 2.47 6.74
N SER A 109 21.58 2.24 6.97
CA SER A 109 20.94 2.45 8.29
C SER A 109 19.45 2.06 8.44
N GLN A 110 18.76 1.53 7.41
CA GLN A 110 17.29 1.33 7.49
C GLN A 110 16.89 -0.05 8.03
N ASP A 111 15.90 -0.13 8.90
CA ASP A 111 15.33 -1.40 9.34
C ASP A 111 14.82 -2.26 8.14
N LEU A 112 15.54 -3.34 7.80
CA LEU A 112 15.25 -4.17 6.62
C LEU A 112 13.86 -4.79 6.70
N GLU A 113 13.39 -5.13 7.90
CA GLU A 113 12.07 -5.72 8.09
C GLU A 113 10.98 -4.70 7.73
N LYS A 114 11.15 -3.44 8.13
CA LYS A 114 10.22 -2.36 7.73
C LYS A 114 10.20 -2.17 6.22
N TYR A 115 11.37 -2.25 5.57
CA TYR A 115 11.45 -2.16 4.11
C TYR A 115 10.79 -3.36 3.42
N ALA A 116 11.01 -4.58 3.91
CA ALA A 116 10.33 -5.78 3.41
C ALA A 116 8.80 -5.68 3.56
N ARG A 117 8.31 -5.16 4.70
CA ARG A 117 6.89 -4.88 4.92
C ARG A 117 6.36 -3.81 3.97
N LEU A 118 7.12 -2.74 3.75
CA LEU A 118 6.79 -1.67 2.80
C LEU A 118 6.64 -2.21 1.38
N LEU A 119 7.61 -3.00 0.91
CA LEU A 119 7.56 -3.66 -0.40
C LEU A 119 6.36 -4.59 -0.51
N MET A 120 6.14 -5.44 0.50
CA MET A 120 5.02 -6.38 0.51
C MET A 120 3.67 -5.66 0.44
N ASN A 121 3.50 -4.58 1.21
CA ASN A 121 2.28 -3.76 1.17
C ASN A 121 2.09 -3.07 -0.19
N GLY A 122 3.17 -2.57 -0.80
CA GLY A 122 3.13 -2.00 -2.15
C GLY A 122 2.67 -3.01 -3.19
N MET A 123 3.20 -4.23 -3.14
CA MET A 123 2.79 -5.33 -4.01
C MET A 123 1.33 -5.76 -3.82
N LEU A 124 0.88 -5.86 -2.56
CA LEU A 124 -0.52 -6.16 -2.24
C LEU A 124 -1.47 -5.05 -2.72
N PHE A 125 -1.04 -3.79 -2.63
CA PHE A 125 -1.78 -2.64 -3.12
C PHE A 125 -1.88 -2.62 -4.66
N GLU A 126 -0.80 -2.93 -5.38
CA GLU A 126 -0.83 -3.06 -6.84
C GLU A 126 -1.81 -4.14 -7.29
N GLY A 127 -1.81 -5.27 -6.58
CA GLY A 127 -2.67 -6.41 -6.88
C GLY A 127 -4.15 -6.21 -6.53
N TRP A 128 -4.49 -5.27 -5.66
CA TRP A 128 -5.90 -5.04 -5.30
C TRP A 128 -6.24 -3.56 -5.18
N HIS A 129 -7.09 -3.08 -6.08
CA HIS A 129 -7.68 -1.74 -5.98
C HIS A 129 -9.01 -1.67 -6.72
N LEU A 130 -9.87 -0.78 -6.27
CA LEU A 130 -11.21 -0.58 -6.82
C LEU A 130 -11.35 0.84 -7.33
N GLU A 131 -11.70 0.99 -8.60
CA GLU A 131 -12.02 2.27 -9.21
C GLU A 131 -13.54 2.41 -9.35
N ILE A 132 -14.10 3.48 -8.79
CA ILE A 132 -15.55 3.75 -8.81
C ILE A 132 -15.79 5.11 -9.46
N LYS A 133 -16.73 5.18 -10.39
CA LYS A 133 -17.25 6.43 -10.95
C LYS A 133 -18.60 6.74 -10.33
N THR A 134 -18.77 7.93 -9.79
CA THR A 134 -20.03 8.43 -9.20
C THR A 134 -20.50 9.71 -9.89
N PHE A 135 -21.79 10.01 -9.78
CA PHE A 135 -22.31 11.32 -10.20
C PHE A 135 -22.04 12.38 -9.12
N GLY A 136 -21.71 13.60 -9.54
CA GLY A 136 -21.43 14.74 -8.65
C GLY A 136 -20.08 14.64 -7.94
N HIS A 137 -19.73 15.69 -7.17
CA HIS A 137 -18.48 15.81 -6.41
C HIS A 137 -18.65 15.64 -4.90
N SER A 138 -19.89 15.48 -4.44
CA SER A 138 -20.22 15.41 -3.03
C SER A 138 -21.33 14.39 -2.78
N GLN A 139 -21.36 13.92 -1.55
CA GLN A 139 -22.45 13.12 -1.02
C GLN A 139 -22.85 13.72 0.33
N ASN A 140 -24.16 13.85 0.55
CA ASN A 140 -24.72 14.42 1.78
C ASN A 140 -24.11 15.80 2.15
N GLY A 141 -23.85 16.64 1.14
CA GLY A 141 -23.26 17.97 1.32
C GLY A 141 -21.75 17.98 1.59
N LYS A 142 -21.09 16.82 1.70
CA LYS A 142 -19.64 16.70 1.89
C LYS A 142 -18.95 16.30 0.59
N VAL A 143 -17.95 17.08 0.18
CA VAL A 143 -17.12 16.78 -1.00
C VAL A 143 -16.27 15.55 -0.74
N TYR A 144 -16.26 14.58 -1.65
CA TYR A 144 -15.47 13.35 -1.53
C TYR A 144 -14.01 13.64 -1.25
N GLN A 145 -13.42 13.14 -0.16
CA GLN A 145 -12.01 13.37 0.21
C GLN A 145 -11.15 12.11 0.05
N VAL A 146 -9.85 12.33 -0.10
CA VAL A 146 -8.82 11.29 0.03
C VAL A 146 -8.50 11.06 1.51
N ASN A 147 -7.91 9.91 1.82
CA ASN A 147 -7.60 9.46 3.18
C ASN A 147 -8.83 9.37 4.11
N GLU A 148 -10.01 9.14 3.53
CA GLU A 148 -11.26 8.91 4.26
C GLU A 148 -11.80 7.50 3.97
N VAL A 149 -12.60 6.99 4.91
CA VAL A 149 -13.21 5.66 4.82
C VAL A 149 -14.56 5.73 4.08
N TYR A 150 -14.73 4.84 3.11
CA TYR A 150 -15.92 4.68 2.28
C TYR A 150 -16.48 3.28 2.48
N HIS A 151 -17.75 3.19 2.84
CA HIS A 151 -18.45 1.91 2.84
C HIS A 151 -18.90 1.58 1.42
N VAL A 152 -18.44 0.46 0.88
CA VAL A 152 -18.80 0.03 -0.47
C VAL A 152 -19.64 -1.23 -0.41
N GLN A 153 -20.87 -1.11 -0.90
CA GLN A 153 -21.81 -2.22 -1.11
C GLN A 153 -22.06 -2.37 -2.61
N ASP A 154 -21.35 -3.28 -3.26
CA ASP A 154 -21.52 -3.62 -4.67
C ASP A 154 -21.93 -5.10 -4.82
N GLU A 155 -23.20 -5.34 -5.13
CA GLU A 155 -23.74 -6.70 -5.31
C GLU A 155 -23.30 -7.37 -6.61
N VAL A 156 -22.80 -6.61 -7.58
CA VAL A 156 -22.31 -7.13 -8.85
C VAL A 156 -20.90 -7.68 -8.68
N LEU A 157 -20.03 -6.91 -8.01
CA LEU A 157 -18.65 -7.31 -7.69
C LEU A 157 -18.53 -8.15 -6.41
N GLY A 158 -19.61 -8.27 -5.63
CA GLY A 158 -19.62 -9.04 -4.38
C GLY A 158 -18.86 -8.35 -3.24
N ILE A 159 -18.77 -7.02 -3.26
CA ILE A 159 -18.02 -6.22 -2.29
C ILE A 159 -19.01 -5.67 -1.26
N ASN A 160 -18.76 -5.91 0.03
CA ASN A 160 -19.49 -5.31 1.12
C ASN A 160 -18.55 -5.01 2.28
N GLN A 161 -17.74 -3.97 2.15
CA GLN A 161 -16.69 -3.65 3.12
C GLN A 161 -16.29 -2.18 3.09
N ASP A 162 -15.61 -1.76 4.15
CA ASP A 162 -15.04 -0.43 4.28
C ASP A 162 -13.68 -0.35 3.57
N LEU A 163 -13.52 0.66 2.73
CA LEU A 163 -12.33 0.90 1.91
C LEU A 163 -11.78 2.31 2.14
N LEU A 164 -10.48 2.47 1.88
CA LEU A 164 -9.79 3.74 1.98
C LEU A 164 -9.64 4.38 0.60
N CYS A 165 -10.11 5.62 0.47
CA CYS A 165 -9.89 6.40 -0.75
C CYS A 165 -8.48 6.98 -0.78
N TYR A 166 -7.67 6.57 -1.76
CA TYR A 166 -6.31 7.08 -1.93
C TYR A 166 -6.19 8.09 -3.07
N SER A 167 -7.13 8.09 -4.01
CA SER A 167 -7.15 9.05 -5.11
C SER A 167 -8.58 9.41 -5.49
N ARG A 168 -8.77 10.66 -5.92
CA ARG A 168 -10.02 11.16 -6.48
C ARG A 168 -9.73 12.05 -7.68
N THR A 169 -10.61 12.01 -8.66
CA THR A 169 -10.55 12.87 -9.84
C THR A 169 -11.92 13.48 -10.06
N PHE A 170 -12.00 14.81 -10.03
CA PHE A 170 -13.21 15.57 -10.32
C PHE A 170 -13.25 15.94 -11.79
N GLU A 171 -14.31 15.52 -12.48
CA GLU A 171 -14.51 15.76 -13.91
C GLU A 171 -15.80 16.56 -14.13
N LYS A 172 -15.72 17.59 -14.97
CA LYS A 172 -16.88 18.33 -15.47
C LYS A 172 -16.84 18.33 -16.99
N SER A 173 -17.89 17.82 -17.60
CA SER A 173 -18.04 17.70 -19.06
C SER A 173 -19.42 18.16 -19.49
N LYS A 174 -19.69 18.18 -20.81
CA LYS A 174 -21.04 18.46 -21.32
C LYS A 174 -22.06 17.40 -20.87
N GLN A 175 -21.58 16.18 -20.59
CA GLN A 175 -22.37 15.02 -20.16
C GLN A 175 -22.72 15.09 -18.67
N GLY A 176 -22.08 15.95 -17.90
CA GLY A 176 -22.36 16.12 -16.48
C GLY A 176 -21.11 16.27 -15.62
N VAL A 177 -21.34 16.13 -14.32
CA VAL A 177 -20.33 16.25 -13.27
C VAL A 177 -20.10 14.87 -12.68
N PHE A 178 -18.85 14.41 -12.70
CA PHE A 178 -18.49 13.07 -12.28
C PHE A 178 -17.31 13.09 -11.33
N THR A 179 -17.22 12.07 -10.49
CA THR A 179 -16.03 11.82 -9.67
C THR A 179 -15.59 10.39 -9.86
N THR A 180 -14.31 10.22 -10.16
CA THR A 180 -13.65 8.91 -10.14
C THR A 180 -12.91 8.79 -8.81
N LEU A 181 -13.21 7.74 -8.06
CA LEU A 181 -12.62 7.42 -6.76
C LEU A 181 -11.79 6.16 -6.93
N LYS A 182 -10.56 6.17 -6.42
CA LYS A 182 -9.73 4.97 -6.32
C LYS A 182 -9.58 4.56 -4.86
N LEU A 183 -9.99 3.34 -4.59
CA LEU A 183 -10.14 2.78 -3.26
C LEU A 183 -9.23 1.56 -3.08
N SER A 184 -8.73 1.39 -1.86
CA SER A 184 -7.90 0.24 -1.45
C SER A 184 -8.42 -0.35 -0.14
N LYS A 185 -8.04 -1.59 0.19
CA LYS A 185 -8.42 -2.15 1.51
C LYS A 185 -7.72 -1.37 2.62
N LEU A 186 -8.38 -1.27 3.77
CA LEU A 186 -7.80 -0.67 4.96
C LEU A 186 -6.51 -1.41 5.37
N GLY A 187 -5.49 -0.66 5.74
CA GLY A 187 -4.19 -1.20 6.17
C GLY A 187 -3.25 -1.67 5.05
N LEU A 188 -3.67 -1.63 3.77
CA LEU A 188 -2.78 -1.97 2.65
C LEU A 188 -1.86 -0.83 2.22
N LEU A 189 -2.29 0.42 2.42
CA LEU A 189 -1.43 1.55 2.09
C LEU A 189 -0.22 1.59 3.03
N PRO A 190 1.00 1.73 2.49
CA PRO A 190 2.19 1.74 3.31
C PRO A 190 2.22 2.93 4.27
N SER A 191 2.27 2.65 5.57
CA SER A 191 2.46 3.62 6.67
C SER A 191 3.91 3.71 7.13
#